data_AF-A0A7S4I6M0-F1
#
_entry.id   AF-A0A7S4I6M0-F1
#
_cell.length_a   1.000
_cell.length_b   1.000
_cell.length_c   1.000
_cell.angle_alpha   90.00
_cell.angle_beta   90.00
_cell.angle_gamma   90.00
#
_symmetry.space_group_name_H-M   'P 1'
#
loop_
_entity.id
_entity.type
_entity.pdbx_description
1 polymer ?
#
loop_
_entity_poly.entity_id
_entity_poly.type
_entity_poly.pdbx_seq_one_letter_code
_entity_poly.pdbx_strand_id
1 'polypeptide(L)'
;AASSSVDPSADRGPNVIVLSSAGKPIFSRRGDEEDLIAACGLVQAVRATTMEDEGLGCGDVRSLRAGDTTIVFLTVGALTLLAVSDGDDCLGLDDDSDGDDDGDNLDDDVDGDDDGDWDDDEDGVSDEGEYYRDTERETEAYLRLQLEYVYSQIIFTLTDQVQRVFRRSPNFDLRNMLGATDAVMRGVLDRAGPMGNGGSFLTGAVEAVSPIPHEIRENAGRAVLAACDGNSDTTLFAMLVVGDRLVTLVQPRYRLHQLRPSDLHLILNFVNCQPGLLTNELWFPVCLPRLNSSGFVYAYTSCLDSRTGLCLVLISQQNTTEQFALFRNKAIEIRTKLGLRPPKGEGVIRIMDNPSYSGRRKKKPPRRTLDSSGGDDDNEGFDDSITHFDDVAWQRGNASDS
;
A
#
# COMPACT_ATOMS: atom_id res chain seq x y z
N ALA A 1 -4.17 0.06 -22.71
CA ALA A 1 -4.88 -1.22 -22.60
C ALA A 1 -3.84 -2.28 -22.27
N ALA A 2 -3.70 -2.59 -20.97
CA ALA A 2 -3.00 -3.77 -20.49
C ALA A 2 -4.07 -4.50 -19.68
N SER A 3 -4.63 -5.55 -20.26
CA SER A 3 -5.44 -6.52 -19.53
C SER A 3 -4.52 -7.19 -18.52
N SER A 4 -4.72 -6.89 -17.24
CA SER A 4 -4.04 -7.56 -16.13
C SER A 4 -4.51 -9.01 -16.08
N SER A 5 -3.78 -9.91 -16.74
CA SER A 5 -3.72 -11.30 -16.28
C SER A 5 -3.09 -11.25 -14.89
N VAL A 6 -3.91 -11.43 -13.86
CA VAL A 6 -3.42 -11.62 -12.49
C VAL A 6 -2.57 -12.88 -12.53
N ASP A 7 -1.27 -12.72 -12.29
CA ASP A 7 -0.35 -13.84 -12.17
C ASP A 7 -0.80 -14.70 -10.98
N PRO A 8 -1.13 -15.99 -11.15
CA PRO A 8 -1.57 -16.85 -10.06
C PRO A 8 -0.52 -17.02 -8.94
N SER A 9 0.73 -16.63 -9.19
CA SER A 9 1.79 -16.56 -8.16
C SER A 9 1.63 -15.39 -7.17
N ALA A 10 0.86 -14.35 -7.53
CA ALA A 10 0.68 -13.15 -6.70
C ALA A 10 -0.22 -13.36 -5.47
N ASP A 11 -0.91 -14.50 -5.36
CA ASP A 11 -1.82 -14.80 -4.25
C ASP A 11 -1.22 -15.78 -3.21
N ARG A 12 0.11 -16.02 -3.26
CA ARG A 12 0.84 -16.88 -2.32
C ARG A 12 1.10 -16.18 -0.96
N GLY A 13 1.23 -16.97 0.12
CA GLY A 13 1.42 -16.50 1.50
C GLY A 13 0.14 -16.58 2.36
N PRO A 14 0.12 -16.07 3.60
CA PRO A 14 -1.03 -16.24 4.50
C PRO A 14 -2.25 -15.43 4.06
N ASN A 15 -3.45 -15.97 4.35
CA ASN A 15 -4.71 -15.24 4.19
C ASN A 15 -4.90 -14.32 5.39
N VAL A 16 -5.02 -13.02 5.13
CA VAL A 16 -5.20 -12.01 6.17
C VAL A 16 -6.61 -11.45 6.16
N ILE A 17 -7.28 -11.48 7.31
CA ILE A 17 -8.64 -10.98 7.51
C ILE A 17 -8.61 -9.86 8.55
N VAL A 18 -9.30 -8.77 8.27
CA VAL A 18 -9.53 -7.68 9.23
C VAL A 18 -11.03 -7.55 9.47
N LEU A 19 -11.42 -7.52 10.73
CA LEU A 19 -12.81 -7.34 11.15
C LEU A 19 -12.92 -6.35 12.31
N SER A 20 -14.09 -5.75 12.45
CA SER A 20 -14.42 -4.93 13.61
C SER A 20 -14.75 -5.78 14.83
N SER A 21 -14.75 -5.17 16.02
CA SER A 21 -15.25 -5.80 17.25
C SER A 21 -16.70 -6.27 17.16
N ALA A 22 -17.49 -5.73 16.23
CA ALA A 22 -18.86 -6.19 15.96
C ALA A 22 -18.92 -7.44 15.05
N GLY A 23 -17.78 -8.00 14.63
CA GLY A 23 -17.74 -9.17 13.74
C GLY A 23 -17.86 -8.82 12.25
N LYS A 24 -17.85 -7.53 11.88
CA LYS A 24 -18.03 -7.13 10.48
C LYS A 24 -16.70 -7.22 9.73
N PRO A 25 -16.65 -7.88 8.56
CA PRO A 25 -15.46 -7.91 7.74
C PRO A 25 -15.15 -6.51 7.18
N ILE A 26 -13.87 -6.15 7.20
CA ILE A 26 -13.34 -4.86 6.73
C ILE A 26 -12.40 -5.07 5.54
N PHE A 27 -11.57 -6.11 5.61
CA PHE A 27 -10.64 -6.49 4.57
C PHE A 27 -10.45 -8.01 4.60
N SER A 28 -10.26 -8.61 3.43
CA SER A 28 -9.77 -9.98 3.31
C SER A 28 -8.80 -10.08 2.14
N ARG A 29 -7.66 -10.74 2.35
CA ARG A 29 -6.72 -11.02 1.27
C ARG A 29 -7.34 -12.01 0.29
N ARG A 30 -7.90 -13.11 0.79
CA ARG A 30 -8.54 -14.17 0.00
C ARG A 30 -9.93 -14.51 0.52
N GLY A 31 -10.69 -15.24 -0.28
CA GLY A 31 -12.04 -15.71 0.06
C GLY A 31 -13.14 -14.79 -0.47
N ASP A 32 -14.29 -15.38 -0.72
CA ASP A 32 -15.49 -14.66 -1.11
C ASP A 32 -16.18 -14.01 0.12
N GLU A 33 -17.14 -13.12 -0.15
CA GLU A 33 -17.79 -12.36 0.94
C GLU A 33 -18.66 -13.27 1.83
N GLU A 34 -19.21 -14.36 1.28
CA GLU A 34 -20.06 -15.30 2.03
C GLU A 34 -19.26 -16.13 3.04
N ASP A 35 -18.18 -16.78 2.62
CA ASP A 35 -17.31 -17.56 3.51
C ASP A 35 -16.64 -16.66 4.55
N LEU A 36 -16.27 -15.44 4.15
CA LEU A 36 -15.67 -14.44 5.04
C LEU A 36 -16.61 -14.04 6.20
N ILE A 37 -17.90 -13.84 5.93
CA ILE A 37 -18.89 -13.50 6.96
C ILE A 37 -19.02 -14.67 7.95
N ALA A 38 -19.11 -15.91 7.45
CA ALA A 38 -19.20 -17.09 8.30
C ALA A 38 -17.93 -17.25 9.17
N ALA A 39 -16.75 -17.10 8.58
CA ALA A 39 -15.47 -17.17 9.27
C ALA A 39 -15.35 -16.09 10.36
N CYS A 40 -15.76 -14.85 10.07
CA CYS A 40 -15.74 -13.75 11.05
C CYS A 40 -16.67 -14.02 12.24
N GLY A 41 -17.84 -14.61 12.00
CA GLY A 41 -18.76 -15.03 13.07
C GLY A 41 -18.15 -16.08 14.00
N LEU A 42 -17.50 -17.11 13.43
CA LEU A 42 -16.79 -18.15 14.17
C LEU A 42 -15.63 -17.59 14.98
N VAL A 43 -14.79 -16.77 14.35
CA VAL A 43 -13.67 -16.08 15.00
C VAL A 43 -14.14 -15.27 16.20
N GLN A 44 -15.26 -14.54 16.06
CA GLN A 44 -15.78 -13.77 17.19
C GLN A 44 -16.33 -14.65 18.31
N ALA A 45 -17.02 -15.75 17.97
CA ALA A 45 -17.50 -16.69 18.97
C ALA A 45 -16.33 -17.28 19.78
N VAL A 46 -15.26 -17.73 19.10
CA VAL A 46 -14.05 -18.26 19.76
C VAL A 46 -13.45 -17.21 20.70
N ARG A 47 -13.27 -15.97 20.23
CA ARG A 47 -12.72 -14.91 21.07
C ARG A 47 -13.60 -14.58 22.27
N ALA A 48 -14.92 -14.47 22.08
CA ALA A 48 -15.87 -14.20 23.15
C ALA A 48 -15.79 -15.27 24.25
N THR A 49 -15.74 -16.56 23.87
CA THR A 49 -15.62 -17.65 24.87
C THR A 49 -14.37 -17.56 25.72
N THR A 50 -13.24 -17.11 25.16
CA THR A 50 -12.00 -16.94 25.92
C THR A 50 -11.96 -15.68 26.79
N MET A 51 -12.74 -14.65 26.42
CA MET A 51 -12.82 -13.40 27.18
C MET A 51 -13.85 -13.46 28.32
N GLU A 52 -14.97 -14.16 28.14
CA GLU A 52 -16.07 -14.26 29.10
C GLU A 52 -15.74 -15.15 30.30
N ASP A 53 -14.78 -16.07 30.15
CA ASP A 53 -14.38 -16.99 31.21
C ASP A 53 -13.44 -16.30 32.23
N GLU A 54 -14.02 -15.41 33.05
CA GLU A 54 -13.32 -14.66 34.12
C GLU A 54 -12.57 -15.59 35.10
N GLY A 55 -12.93 -16.88 35.15
CA GLY A 55 -12.31 -17.88 36.01
C GLY A 55 -10.93 -18.38 35.55
N LEU A 56 -10.63 -18.35 34.24
CA LEU A 56 -9.35 -18.84 33.71
C LEU A 56 -8.28 -17.74 33.59
N GLY A 57 -8.68 -16.46 33.49
CA GLY A 57 -7.76 -15.33 33.41
C GLY A 57 -6.77 -15.39 32.23
N CYS A 58 -7.10 -16.12 31.17
CA CYS A 58 -6.18 -16.42 30.06
C CYS A 58 -5.96 -15.23 29.10
N GLY A 59 -6.84 -14.23 29.12
CA GLY A 59 -6.79 -13.07 28.22
C GLY A 59 -7.29 -13.40 26.80
N ASP A 60 -6.99 -12.51 25.85
CA ASP A 60 -7.41 -12.68 24.43
C ASP A 60 -6.59 -13.79 23.73
N VAL A 61 -7.21 -14.45 22.75
CA VAL A 61 -6.56 -15.47 21.92
C VAL A 61 -5.41 -14.83 21.16
N ARG A 62 -4.24 -15.49 21.16
CA ARG A 62 -3.05 -15.04 20.43
C ARG A 62 -2.78 -15.83 19.16
N SER A 63 -2.94 -17.16 19.24
CA SER A 63 -2.77 -18.07 18.13
C SER A 63 -3.56 -19.36 18.38
N LEU A 64 -3.94 -20.03 17.29
CA LEU A 64 -4.52 -21.37 17.28
C LEU A 64 -3.73 -22.18 16.25
N ARG A 65 -3.43 -23.44 16.58
CA ARG A 65 -2.77 -24.36 15.66
C ARG A 65 -3.63 -25.61 15.54
N ALA A 66 -3.94 -26.00 14.32
CA ALA A 66 -4.69 -27.20 13.99
C ALA A 66 -3.99 -27.93 12.84
N GLY A 67 -3.25 -28.99 13.16
CA GLY A 67 -2.39 -29.66 12.17
C GLY A 67 -1.37 -28.68 11.60
N ASP A 68 -1.43 -28.50 10.27
CA ASP A 68 -0.52 -27.64 9.53
C ASP A 68 -1.00 -26.19 9.41
N THR A 69 -2.27 -25.95 9.71
CA THR A 69 -2.84 -24.61 9.71
C THR A 69 -2.51 -23.88 11.02
N THR A 70 -1.94 -22.68 10.89
CA THR A 70 -1.69 -21.76 12.00
C THR A 70 -2.51 -20.49 11.81
N ILE A 71 -3.31 -20.14 12.82
CA ILE A 71 -4.11 -18.92 12.87
C ILE A 71 -3.52 -18.00 13.93
N VAL A 72 -3.14 -16.78 13.56
CA VAL A 72 -2.57 -15.78 14.47
C VAL A 72 -3.51 -14.60 14.59
N PHE A 73 -3.71 -14.14 15.82
CA PHE A 73 -4.62 -13.05 16.16
C PHE A 73 -3.82 -11.82 16.60
N LEU A 74 -4.27 -10.65 16.15
CA LEU A 74 -3.84 -9.35 16.61
C LEU A 74 -5.07 -8.47 16.86
N THR A 75 -5.35 -8.21 18.14
CA THR A 75 -6.44 -7.32 18.55
C THR A 75 -5.87 -5.97 18.96
N VAL A 76 -6.31 -4.90 18.29
CA VAL A 76 -5.94 -3.52 18.64
C VAL A 76 -7.18 -2.66 18.73
N GLY A 77 -7.60 -2.37 19.97
CA GLY A 77 -8.81 -1.62 20.26
C GLY A 77 -10.05 -2.33 19.70
N ALA A 78 -10.77 -1.66 18.80
CA ALA A 78 -11.98 -2.18 18.17
C ALA A 78 -11.73 -2.95 16.87
N LEU A 79 -10.48 -3.23 16.51
CA LEU A 79 -10.11 -4.01 15.33
C LEU A 79 -9.48 -5.33 15.75
N THR A 80 -9.85 -6.40 15.05
CA THR A 80 -9.24 -7.72 15.16
C THR A 80 -8.70 -8.08 13.78
N LEU A 81 -7.43 -8.44 13.73
CA LEU A 81 -6.75 -8.89 12.53
C LEU A 81 -6.35 -10.35 12.72
N LEU A 82 -6.48 -11.15 11.67
CA LEU A 82 -6.12 -12.55 11.65
C LEU A 82 -5.22 -12.85 10.46
N ALA A 83 -4.22 -13.68 10.69
CA ALA A 83 -3.48 -14.35 9.63
C ALA A 83 -3.76 -15.84 9.72
N VAL A 84 -4.19 -16.45 8.63
CA VAL A 84 -4.35 -17.90 8.47
C VAL A 84 -3.28 -18.36 7.48
N SER A 85 -2.32 -19.12 7.96
CA SER A 85 -1.26 -19.72 7.14
C SER A 85 -1.48 -21.22 7.10
N ASP A 86 -1.48 -21.80 5.90
CA ASP A 86 -1.43 -23.25 5.74
C ASP A 86 0.00 -23.72 5.42
N GLY A 87 0.29 -25.01 5.66
CA GLY A 87 1.61 -25.58 5.42
C GLY A 87 2.04 -25.58 3.95
N ASP A 88 1.07 -25.66 3.03
CA ASP A 88 1.29 -25.73 1.58
C ASP A 88 1.50 -24.36 0.92
N ASP A 89 1.14 -23.26 1.59
CA ASP A 89 1.28 -21.88 1.07
C ASP A 89 2.75 -21.46 0.83
N CYS A 90 3.71 -22.30 1.22
CA CYS A 90 5.15 -22.03 1.24
C CYS A 90 5.96 -22.76 0.15
N LEU A 91 5.34 -23.67 -0.63
CA LEU A 91 6.08 -24.50 -1.59
C LEU A 91 6.38 -23.75 -2.91
N GLY A 92 7.65 -23.43 -3.12
CA GLY A 92 8.20 -22.72 -4.27
C GLY A 92 8.91 -23.61 -5.29
N LEU A 93 8.51 -24.87 -5.45
CA LEU A 93 9.04 -25.74 -6.51
C LEU A 93 7.87 -26.15 -7.41
N ASP A 94 7.82 -25.53 -8.58
CA ASP A 94 7.08 -26.06 -9.71
C ASP A 94 7.70 -27.44 -10.02
N ASP A 95 6.91 -28.48 -9.85
CA ASP A 95 7.25 -29.88 -10.14
C ASP A 95 7.22 -30.08 -11.68
N ASP A 96 8.09 -29.37 -12.41
CA ASP A 96 8.25 -29.51 -13.86
C ASP A 96 9.16 -30.70 -14.23
N SER A 97 9.16 -31.75 -13.41
CA SER A 97 9.88 -33.01 -13.67
C SER A 97 8.96 -34.10 -14.25
N ASP A 98 8.07 -33.73 -15.18
CA ASP A 98 7.54 -34.68 -16.16
C ASP A 98 8.33 -34.50 -17.47
N GLY A 99 9.63 -34.81 -17.41
CA GLY A 99 10.52 -34.89 -18.56
C GLY A 99 10.78 -36.36 -18.90
N ASP A 100 9.96 -36.89 -19.80
CA ASP A 100 10.19 -38.03 -20.69
C ASP A 100 11.43 -38.91 -20.39
N ASP A 101 11.23 -39.95 -19.57
CA ASP A 101 12.11 -41.13 -19.53
C ASP A 101 11.78 -42.03 -20.72
N ASP A 102 12.19 -41.60 -21.92
CA ASP A 102 12.37 -42.50 -23.07
C ASP A 102 13.86 -42.82 -23.17
N GLY A 103 14.24 -43.91 -22.50
CA GLY A 103 15.57 -44.49 -22.57
C GLY A 103 15.94 -44.93 -23.98
N ASP A 104 16.95 -44.30 -24.55
CA ASP A 104 17.74 -44.86 -25.63
C ASP A 104 19.12 -45.24 -25.07
N ASN A 105 19.29 -46.55 -24.92
CA ASN A 105 20.56 -47.23 -24.70
C ASN A 105 21.61 -46.76 -25.73
N LEU A 106 22.72 -46.24 -25.24
CA LEU A 106 23.97 -46.24 -25.97
C LEU A 106 24.98 -47.06 -25.17
N ASP A 107 25.16 -48.29 -25.64
CA ASP A 107 26.30 -49.14 -25.33
C ASP A 107 27.58 -48.40 -25.72
N ASP A 108 28.42 -48.08 -24.73
CA ASP A 108 29.83 -47.80 -24.97
C ASP A 108 30.66 -48.69 -24.03
N ASP A 109 31.12 -49.79 -24.61
CA ASP A 109 32.16 -50.66 -24.08
C ASP A 109 33.47 -49.88 -23.91
N VAL A 110 33.92 -49.69 -22.67
CA VAL A 110 35.33 -49.43 -22.36
C VAL A 110 35.77 -50.31 -21.20
N ASP A 111 36.45 -51.39 -21.55
CA ASP A 111 37.28 -52.20 -20.67
C ASP A 111 38.47 -51.40 -20.12
N GLY A 112 38.84 -51.65 -18.86
CA GLY A 112 40.25 -51.64 -18.43
C GLY A 112 40.60 -50.80 -17.20
N ASP A 113 40.65 -51.50 -16.06
CA ASP A 113 41.66 -51.46 -15.00
C ASP A 113 42.01 -50.11 -14.33
N ASP A 114 41.57 -49.92 -13.07
CA ASP A 114 42.46 -49.47 -12.01
C ASP A 114 41.96 -49.90 -10.62
N ASP A 115 42.93 -50.26 -9.78
CA ASP A 115 42.80 -51.05 -8.57
C ASP A 115 42.71 -50.13 -7.35
N GLY A 116 41.77 -50.37 -6.45
CA GLY A 116 41.57 -49.45 -5.31
C GLY A 116 40.70 -49.97 -4.18
N ASP A 117 41.13 -51.09 -3.61
CA ASP A 117 40.86 -51.63 -2.28
C ASP A 117 40.37 -50.59 -1.23
N TRP A 118 39.10 -50.70 -0.83
CA TRP A 118 38.58 -50.26 0.47
C TRP A 118 37.52 -51.26 0.91
N ASP A 119 37.95 -52.22 1.73
CA ASP A 119 37.11 -52.93 2.68
C ASP A 119 36.35 -51.91 3.53
N ASP A 120 35.02 -51.93 3.50
CA ASP A 120 34.19 -51.52 4.64
C ASP A 120 32.81 -52.21 4.55
N ASP A 121 32.44 -52.76 5.70
CA ASP A 121 31.39 -53.75 5.94
C ASP A 121 29.99 -53.40 5.40
N GLU A 122 29.36 -54.38 4.73
CA GLU A 122 27.91 -54.45 4.50
C GLU A 122 27.18 -54.66 5.84
N ASP A 123 26.74 -53.57 6.47
CA ASP A 123 25.56 -53.59 7.33
C ASP A 123 24.42 -52.91 6.58
N GLY A 124 23.53 -53.74 6.04
CA GLY A 124 22.29 -53.31 5.41
C GLY A 124 21.41 -52.56 6.40
N VAL A 125 21.31 -51.25 6.21
CA VAL A 125 20.18 -50.44 6.65
C VAL A 125 19.63 -49.79 5.40
N SER A 126 18.49 -50.30 4.94
CA SER A 126 17.58 -49.57 4.07
C SER A 126 17.10 -48.35 4.84
N ASP A 127 17.90 -47.29 4.83
CA ASP A 127 17.50 -45.96 5.28
C ASP A 127 16.66 -45.39 4.13
N GLU A 128 15.38 -45.77 4.10
CA GLU A 128 14.37 -44.97 3.41
C GLU A 128 14.47 -43.59 4.03
N GLY A 129 15.15 -42.69 3.32
CA GLY A 129 15.28 -41.30 3.71
C GLY A 129 13.89 -40.69 3.78
N GLU A 130 13.29 -40.72 4.97
CA GLU A 130 12.37 -39.68 5.41
C GLU A 130 13.18 -38.39 5.47
N TYR A 131 13.42 -37.80 4.30
CA TYR A 131 13.84 -36.42 4.18
C TYR A 131 12.73 -35.63 4.87
N TYR A 132 13.03 -35.10 6.06
CA TYR A 132 12.17 -34.16 6.76
C TYR A 132 11.82 -33.03 5.77
N ARG A 133 10.66 -33.11 5.12
CA ARG A 133 9.99 -31.97 4.51
C ARG A 133 9.52 -31.11 5.68
N ASP A 134 10.46 -30.40 6.29
CA ASP A 134 10.12 -29.18 7.01
C ASP A 134 9.56 -28.25 5.95
N THR A 135 8.24 -28.33 5.77
CA THR A 135 7.45 -27.30 5.11
C THR A 135 7.90 -26.00 5.77
N GLU A 136 8.48 -25.07 5.01
CA GLU A 136 8.99 -23.78 5.51
C GLU A 136 7.83 -22.90 5.96
N ARG A 137 7.17 -23.28 7.05
CA ARG A 137 6.00 -22.61 7.61
C ARG A 137 6.41 -21.24 8.13
N GLU A 138 5.62 -20.23 7.79
CA GLU A 138 5.80 -18.92 8.41
C GLU A 138 5.61 -19.01 9.93
N THR A 139 6.55 -18.45 10.68
CA THR A 139 6.50 -18.47 12.14
C THR A 139 5.36 -17.60 12.67
N GLU A 140 4.81 -17.93 13.83
CA GLU A 140 3.77 -17.12 14.49
C GLU A 140 4.22 -15.65 14.68
N ALA A 141 5.51 -15.45 14.97
CA ALA A 141 6.09 -14.13 15.12
C ALA A 141 6.07 -13.34 13.80
N TYR A 142 6.34 -14.00 12.67
CA TYR A 142 6.32 -13.35 11.37
C TYR A 142 4.91 -13.02 10.89
N LEU A 143 3.97 -13.94 11.07
CA LEU A 143 2.55 -13.70 10.82
C LEU A 143 2.04 -12.51 11.64
N ARG A 144 2.40 -12.44 12.93
CA ARG A 144 2.08 -11.29 13.78
C ARG A 144 2.69 -9.98 13.27
N LEU A 145 3.95 -10.02 12.82
CA LEU A 145 4.61 -8.85 12.22
C LEU A 145 3.85 -8.35 10.98
N GLN A 146 3.41 -9.25 10.10
CA GLN A 146 2.59 -8.89 8.94
C GLN A 146 1.29 -8.20 9.36
N LEU A 147 0.59 -8.73 10.37
CA LEU A 147 -0.63 -8.12 10.92
C LEU A 147 -0.35 -6.73 11.51
N GLU A 148 0.79 -6.53 12.18
CA GLU A 148 1.18 -5.21 12.69
C GLU A 148 1.40 -4.19 11.56
N TYR A 149 1.96 -4.60 10.43
CA TYR A 149 2.12 -3.73 9.27
C TYR A 149 0.78 -3.44 8.57
N VAL A 150 -0.11 -4.42 8.44
CA VAL A 150 -1.48 -4.20 7.92
C VAL A 150 -2.24 -3.21 8.81
N TYR A 151 -2.20 -3.39 10.13
CA TYR A 151 -2.78 -2.43 11.06
C TYR A 151 -2.15 -1.04 10.91
N SER A 152 -0.82 -0.98 10.80
CA SER A 152 -0.12 0.29 10.59
C SER A 152 -0.51 0.96 9.27
N GLN A 153 -0.84 0.19 8.23
CA GLN A 153 -1.34 0.71 6.95
C GLN A 153 -2.78 1.25 7.07
N ILE A 154 -3.63 0.64 7.89
CA ILE A 154 -4.95 1.19 8.24
C ILE A 154 -4.78 2.55 8.93
N ILE A 155 -3.88 2.63 9.91
CA ILE A 155 -3.59 3.90 10.59
C ILE A 155 -2.97 4.91 9.62
N PHE A 156 -2.11 4.49 8.71
CA PHE A 156 -1.53 5.36 7.68
C PHE A 156 -2.60 6.06 6.84
N THR A 157 -3.71 5.38 6.51
CA THR A 157 -4.83 5.99 5.79
C THR A 157 -5.78 6.77 6.70
N LEU A 158 -6.14 6.24 7.88
CA LEU A 158 -7.27 6.74 8.69
C LEU A 158 -6.92 7.46 9.99
N THR A 159 -5.68 7.37 10.48
CA THR A 159 -5.21 7.76 11.83
C THR A 159 -5.83 6.94 12.97
N ASP A 160 -5.31 7.11 14.19
CA ASP A 160 -5.84 6.51 15.42
C ASP A 160 -7.26 7.02 15.80
N GLN A 161 -7.75 8.08 15.14
CA GLN A 161 -9.13 8.56 15.33
C GLN A 161 -10.17 7.49 15.00
N VAL A 162 -9.82 6.51 14.16
CA VAL A 162 -10.66 5.35 13.86
C VAL A 162 -11.10 4.60 15.14
N GLN A 163 -10.24 4.53 16.15
CA GLN A 163 -10.56 3.91 17.44
C GLN A 163 -11.56 4.73 18.26
N ARG A 164 -11.58 6.06 18.08
CA ARG A 164 -12.62 6.92 18.67
C ARG A 164 -13.97 6.72 17.97
N VAL A 165 -13.96 6.58 16.64
CA VAL A 165 -15.18 6.30 15.87
C VAL A 165 -15.84 5.02 16.35
N PHE A 166 -15.09 3.92 16.49
CA PHE A 166 -15.66 2.68 17.00
C PHE A 166 -16.16 2.76 18.44
N ARG A 167 -15.48 3.51 19.32
CA ARG A 167 -15.99 3.73 20.69
C ARG A 167 -17.34 4.44 20.71
N ARG A 168 -17.59 5.34 19.75
CA ARG A 168 -18.87 6.06 19.64
C ARG A 168 -19.93 5.25 18.89
N SER A 169 -19.50 4.50 17.89
CA SER A 169 -20.36 3.69 17.01
C SER A 169 -19.66 2.35 16.73
N PRO A 170 -19.84 1.33 17.59
CA PRO A 170 -19.19 0.02 17.43
C PRO A 170 -19.56 -0.70 16.12
N ASN A 171 -20.75 -0.41 15.59
CA ASN A 171 -21.27 -1.01 14.36
C ASN A 171 -20.89 -0.25 13.08
N PHE A 172 -20.01 0.76 13.17
CA PHE A 172 -19.58 1.54 12.01
C PHE A 172 -18.84 0.67 10.99
N ASP A 173 -19.11 0.89 9.69
CA ASP A 173 -18.46 0.17 8.60
C ASP A 173 -17.29 1.01 8.04
N LEU A 174 -16.07 0.52 8.22
CA LEU A 174 -14.86 1.21 7.75
C LEU A 174 -14.58 1.05 6.26
N ARG A 175 -15.25 0.12 5.55
CA ARG A 175 -14.94 -0.18 4.15
C ARG A 175 -15.04 1.07 3.27
N ASN A 176 -16.04 1.91 3.53
CA ASN A 176 -16.24 3.17 2.82
C ASN A 176 -15.11 4.18 3.03
N MET A 177 -14.46 4.17 4.20
CA MET A 177 -13.31 5.04 4.49
C MET A 177 -11.99 4.44 3.98
N LEU A 178 -11.92 3.12 3.87
CA LEU A 178 -10.73 2.39 3.45
C LEU A 178 -10.63 2.18 1.94
N GLY A 179 -11.62 2.57 1.13
CA GLY A 179 -11.74 2.33 -0.32
C GLY A 179 -10.46 1.94 -1.08
N ALA A 180 -9.51 2.87 -1.24
CA ALA A 180 -8.26 2.63 -2.00
C ALA A 180 -7.12 1.94 -1.22
N THR A 181 -7.33 1.65 0.07
CA THR A 181 -6.36 1.06 0.99
C THR A 181 -6.22 -0.45 0.80
N ASP A 182 -7.21 -1.11 0.17
CA ASP A 182 -7.16 -2.54 -0.14
C ASP A 182 -5.90 -2.91 -0.94
N ALA A 183 -5.65 -2.19 -2.05
CA ALA A 183 -4.45 -2.37 -2.86
C ALA A 183 -3.15 -2.12 -2.07
N VAL A 184 -3.17 -1.16 -1.14
CA VAL A 184 -2.00 -0.83 -0.33
C VAL A 184 -1.76 -1.89 0.74
N MET A 185 -2.80 -2.40 1.40
CA MET A 185 -2.69 -3.52 2.36
C MET A 185 -2.23 -4.80 1.67
N ARG A 186 -2.78 -5.11 0.50
CA ARG A 186 -2.29 -6.22 -0.35
C ARG A 186 -0.82 -6.04 -0.70
N GLY A 187 -0.41 -4.84 -1.13
CA GLY A 187 0.99 -4.56 -1.43
C GLY A 187 1.95 -4.81 -0.25
N VAL A 188 1.53 -4.53 0.99
CA VAL A 188 2.33 -4.89 2.19
C VAL A 188 2.47 -6.42 2.29
N LEU A 189 1.35 -7.15 2.15
CA LEU A 189 1.30 -8.60 2.28
C LEU A 189 2.05 -9.30 1.16
N ASP A 190 2.01 -8.78 -0.06
CA ASP A 190 2.74 -9.34 -1.20
C ASP A 190 4.25 -9.12 -1.03
N ARG A 191 4.67 -7.97 -0.49
CA ARG A 191 6.09 -7.70 -0.19
C ARG A 191 6.62 -8.50 1.00
N ALA A 192 5.78 -8.79 1.98
CA ALA A 192 6.14 -9.63 3.12
C ALA A 192 5.99 -11.13 2.82
N GLY A 193 5.18 -11.50 1.84
CA GLY A 193 4.93 -12.89 1.49
C GLY A 193 6.12 -13.58 0.80
N PRO A 194 5.97 -14.86 0.46
CA PRO A 194 7.04 -15.71 -0.09
C PRO A 194 7.66 -15.18 -1.38
N MET A 195 6.87 -14.47 -2.20
CA MET A 195 7.31 -13.90 -3.48
C MET A 195 7.97 -12.52 -3.32
N GLY A 196 7.90 -11.93 -2.12
CA GLY A 196 8.39 -10.60 -1.81
C GLY A 196 9.76 -10.59 -1.12
N ASN A 197 10.17 -9.41 -0.65
CA ASN A 197 11.36 -9.25 0.18
C ASN A 197 10.98 -9.09 1.66
N GLY A 198 10.54 -10.21 2.27
CA GLY A 198 10.18 -10.29 3.68
C GLY A 198 11.32 -9.90 4.64
N GLY A 199 12.57 -10.05 4.20
CA GLY A 199 13.77 -9.71 4.96
C GLY A 199 13.82 -8.25 5.41
N SER A 200 13.37 -7.32 4.55
CA SER A 200 13.29 -5.88 4.89
C SER A 200 12.43 -5.60 6.13
N PHE A 201 11.29 -6.30 6.25
CA PHE A 201 10.39 -6.19 7.39
C PHE A 201 10.99 -6.83 8.65
N LEU A 202 11.59 -8.02 8.52
CA LEU A 202 12.23 -8.76 9.61
C LEU A 202 13.38 -7.98 10.25
N THR A 203 14.26 -7.41 9.43
CA THR A 203 15.44 -6.67 9.92
C THR A 203 15.12 -5.22 10.24
N GLY A 204 13.92 -4.74 9.92
CA GLY A 204 13.57 -3.32 9.98
C GLY A 204 14.50 -2.45 9.11
N ALA A 205 14.95 -2.98 7.98
CA ALA A 205 15.87 -2.30 7.08
C ALA A 205 15.13 -1.83 5.82
N VAL A 206 15.46 -0.62 5.36
CA VAL A 206 14.87 -0.05 4.15
C VAL A 206 15.73 -0.41 2.95
N GLU A 207 15.13 -1.07 1.98
CA GLU A 207 15.82 -1.43 0.75
C GLU A 207 16.14 -0.18 -0.08
N ALA A 208 17.42 -0.02 -0.40
CA ALA A 208 17.89 1.04 -1.28
C ALA A 208 18.09 0.51 -2.69
N VAL A 209 17.86 1.36 -3.70
CA VAL A 209 18.18 1.01 -5.09
C VAL A 209 19.68 0.75 -5.20
N SER A 210 20.05 -0.42 -5.71
CA SER A 210 21.43 -0.87 -5.87
C SER A 210 21.58 -1.67 -7.17
N PRO A 211 22.70 -1.54 -7.90
CA PRO A 211 23.82 -0.63 -7.65
C PRO A 211 23.56 0.80 -8.16
N ILE A 212 23.95 1.80 -7.36
CA ILE A 212 24.02 3.21 -7.81
C ILE A 212 25.40 3.77 -7.39
N PRO A 213 26.19 4.35 -8.31
CA PRO A 213 27.44 5.03 -7.97
C PRO A 213 27.26 6.10 -6.89
N HIS A 214 28.20 6.17 -5.94
CA HIS A 214 28.12 7.09 -4.81
C HIS A 214 27.95 8.56 -5.26
N GLU A 215 28.63 8.96 -6.34
CA GLU A 215 28.56 10.32 -6.90
C GLU A 215 27.13 10.69 -7.34
N ILE A 216 26.40 9.74 -7.96
CA ILE A 216 25.03 9.96 -8.41
C ILE A 216 24.11 10.12 -7.20
N ARG A 217 24.26 9.24 -6.19
CA ARG A 217 23.45 9.31 -4.95
C ARG A 217 23.71 10.60 -4.18
N GLU A 218 24.98 11.01 -4.07
CA GLU A 218 25.37 12.25 -3.41
C GLU A 218 24.88 13.49 -4.17
N ASN A 219 25.00 13.51 -5.50
CA ASN A 219 24.46 14.59 -6.33
C ASN A 219 22.94 14.70 -6.20
N ALA A 220 22.23 13.57 -6.18
CA ALA A 220 20.80 13.56 -5.97
C ALA A 220 20.41 14.07 -4.56
N GLY A 221 21.12 13.62 -3.53
CA GLY A 221 20.94 14.13 -2.16
C GLY A 221 21.18 15.63 -2.05
N ARG A 222 22.26 16.14 -2.67
CA ARG A 222 22.56 17.59 -2.72
C ARG A 222 21.51 18.38 -3.48
N ALA A 223 20.99 17.86 -4.58
CA ALA A 223 19.94 18.52 -5.36
C ALA A 223 18.65 18.68 -4.55
N VAL A 224 18.22 17.62 -3.86
CA VAL A 224 17.03 17.64 -2.99
C VAL A 224 17.24 18.56 -1.80
N LEU A 225 18.40 18.45 -1.11
CA LEU A 225 18.71 19.30 0.03
C LEU A 225 18.73 20.78 -0.35
N ALA A 226 19.37 21.14 -1.46
CA ALA A 226 19.44 22.53 -1.91
C ALA A 226 18.07 23.12 -2.27
N ALA A 227 17.11 22.30 -2.72
CA ALA A 227 15.73 22.75 -2.95
C ALA A 227 14.90 22.86 -1.65
N CYS A 228 15.40 22.30 -0.54
CA CYS A 228 14.73 22.27 0.76
C CYS A 228 15.46 23.06 1.86
N ASP A 229 16.53 23.79 1.55
CA ASP A 229 17.34 24.52 2.54
C ASP A 229 16.89 25.99 2.72
N GLY A 230 15.58 26.23 2.68
CA GLY A 230 15.00 27.58 2.74
C GLY A 230 14.59 28.02 4.16
N ASN A 231 14.79 29.29 4.50
CA ASN A 231 14.40 29.86 5.81
C ASN A 231 12.90 29.75 6.15
N SER A 232 12.04 29.57 5.15
CA SER A 232 10.60 29.35 5.31
C SER A 232 10.18 27.95 4.86
N ASP A 233 11.10 26.98 4.86
CA ASP A 233 10.77 25.64 4.42
C ASP A 233 9.94 24.89 5.46
N THR A 234 8.80 24.38 4.99
CA THR A 234 7.80 23.61 5.73
C THR A 234 7.87 22.13 5.36
N THR A 235 8.88 21.73 4.57
CA THR A 235 9.16 20.34 4.20
C THR A 235 9.72 19.60 5.40
N LEU A 236 9.02 18.56 5.85
CA LEU A 236 9.48 17.68 6.90
C LEU A 236 10.43 16.62 6.36
N PHE A 237 10.05 16.01 5.24
CA PHE A 237 10.79 14.92 4.62
C PHE A 237 10.76 15.07 3.11
N ALA A 238 11.86 14.74 2.46
CA ALA A 238 11.97 14.67 1.01
C ALA A 238 12.72 13.41 0.62
N MET A 239 12.19 12.62 -0.30
CA MET A 239 12.83 11.38 -0.73
C MET A 239 12.66 11.13 -2.23
N LEU A 240 13.68 10.51 -2.81
CA LEU A 240 13.64 9.98 -4.17
C LEU A 240 13.50 8.47 -4.09
N VAL A 241 12.56 7.94 -4.87
CA VAL A 241 12.18 6.53 -4.83
C VAL A 241 12.01 5.98 -6.24
N VAL A 242 12.23 4.69 -6.41
CA VAL A 242 11.95 3.94 -7.64
C VAL A 242 11.17 2.70 -7.24
N GLY A 243 9.90 2.63 -7.64
CA GLY A 243 8.97 1.61 -7.14
C GLY A 243 8.90 1.65 -5.61
N ASP A 244 9.29 0.55 -4.98
CA ASP A 244 9.29 0.34 -3.54
C ASP A 244 10.68 0.49 -2.87
N ARG A 245 11.68 1.01 -3.62
CA ARG A 245 13.07 1.14 -3.17
C ARG A 245 13.52 2.59 -3.06
N LEU A 246 14.36 2.86 -2.06
CA LEU A 246 14.84 4.20 -1.73
C LEU A 246 16.11 4.57 -2.51
N VAL A 247 16.14 5.76 -3.12
CA VAL A 247 17.35 6.34 -3.71
C VAL A 247 18.05 7.27 -2.71
N THR A 248 17.32 8.24 -2.15
CA THR A 248 17.85 9.14 -1.12
C THR A 248 16.74 9.67 -0.24
N LEU A 249 17.06 9.97 1.02
CA LEU A 249 16.16 10.56 2.01
C LEU A 249 16.82 11.77 2.65
N VAL A 250 16.16 12.91 2.58
CA VAL A 250 16.46 14.13 3.32
C VAL A 250 15.43 14.26 4.44
N GLN A 251 15.92 14.37 5.66
CA GLN A 251 15.12 14.42 6.88
C GLN A 251 15.85 15.22 7.97
N PRO A 252 15.16 15.60 9.07
CA PRO A 252 15.80 16.34 10.16
C PRO A 252 16.99 15.60 10.77
N ARG A 253 18.01 16.36 11.19
CA ARG A 253 19.20 15.80 11.85
C ARG A 253 18.91 15.23 13.25
N TYR A 254 17.89 15.76 13.92
CA TYR A 254 17.53 15.31 15.27
C TYR A 254 16.85 13.95 15.23
N ARG A 255 17.46 12.93 15.85
CA ARG A 255 17.04 11.52 15.73
C ARG A 255 15.58 11.26 16.12
N LEU A 256 15.02 11.99 17.08
CA LEU A 256 13.62 11.76 17.49
C LEU A 256 12.61 12.22 16.41
N HIS A 257 13.03 13.04 15.46
CA HIS A 257 12.21 13.49 14.33
C HIS A 257 12.55 12.76 13.03
N GLN A 258 13.41 11.74 13.07
CA GLN A 258 13.72 10.92 11.89
C GLN A 258 12.63 9.87 11.66
N LEU A 259 12.37 9.58 10.38
CA LEU A 259 11.44 8.52 10.01
C LEU A 259 11.98 7.17 10.46
N ARG A 260 11.11 6.39 11.09
CA ARG A 260 11.42 5.00 11.43
C ARG A 260 11.28 4.13 10.18
N PRO A 261 12.05 3.03 10.07
CA PRO A 261 11.96 2.11 8.93
C PRO A 261 10.54 1.63 8.63
N SER A 262 9.75 1.34 9.68
CA SER A 262 8.35 0.93 9.50
C SER A 262 7.50 1.99 8.80
N ASP A 263 7.65 3.28 9.15
CA ASP A 263 6.92 4.38 8.48
C ASP A 263 7.42 4.55 7.03
N LEU A 264 8.73 4.33 6.77
CA LEU A 264 9.27 4.34 5.41
C LEU A 264 8.71 3.18 4.57
N HIS A 265 8.55 1.98 5.14
CA HIS A 265 7.92 0.86 4.43
C HIS A 265 6.49 1.20 4.00
N LEU A 266 5.70 1.84 4.88
CA LEU A 266 4.34 2.29 4.56
C LEU A 266 4.33 3.33 3.44
N ILE A 267 5.22 4.32 3.49
CA ILE A 267 5.32 5.35 2.43
C ILE A 267 5.71 4.70 1.09
N LEU A 268 6.76 3.87 1.08
CA LEU A 268 7.26 3.22 -0.13
C LEU A 268 6.21 2.30 -0.74
N ASN A 269 5.52 1.52 0.09
CA ASN A 269 4.43 0.67 -0.34
C ASN A 269 3.26 1.49 -0.89
N PHE A 270 2.84 2.54 -0.18
CA PHE A 270 1.77 3.42 -0.64
C PHE A 270 2.06 4.00 -2.01
N VAL A 271 3.26 4.56 -2.21
CA VAL A 271 3.70 5.16 -3.47
C VAL A 271 3.73 4.12 -4.59
N ASN A 272 4.24 2.92 -4.32
CA ASN A 272 4.29 1.82 -5.29
C ASN A 272 2.88 1.35 -5.74
N CYS A 273 1.89 1.44 -4.84
CA CYS A 273 0.52 1.04 -5.12
C CYS A 273 -0.35 2.14 -5.75
N GLN A 274 0.16 3.36 -5.99
CA GLN A 274 -0.66 4.45 -6.53
C GLN A 274 -0.89 4.32 -8.05
N PRO A 275 -2.14 4.12 -8.52
CA PRO A 275 -2.42 4.09 -9.94
C PRO A 275 -2.21 5.48 -10.56
N GLY A 276 -1.36 5.55 -11.58
CA GLY A 276 -1.11 6.80 -12.31
C GLY A 276 -0.06 7.73 -11.70
N LEU A 277 0.72 7.26 -10.70
CA LEU A 277 1.87 8.02 -10.19
C LEU A 277 2.84 8.43 -11.32
N LEU A 278 3.03 7.56 -12.32
CA LEU A 278 3.91 7.84 -13.46
C LEU A 278 3.38 8.92 -14.41
N THR A 279 2.08 9.24 -14.32
CA THR A 279 1.39 10.15 -15.24
C THR A 279 0.90 11.43 -14.57
N ASN A 280 0.65 11.41 -13.27
CA ASN A 280 0.04 12.50 -12.51
C ASN A 280 0.90 12.93 -11.33
N GLU A 281 0.73 14.18 -10.90
CA GLU A 281 1.15 14.63 -9.57
C GLU A 281 0.02 14.29 -8.59
N LEU A 282 0.35 13.74 -7.43
CA LEU A 282 -0.64 13.39 -6.40
C LEU A 282 -0.39 14.18 -5.13
N TRP A 283 -1.46 14.59 -4.46
CA TRP A 283 -1.46 15.26 -3.17
C TRP A 283 -2.48 14.58 -2.25
N PHE A 284 -2.01 13.96 -1.18
CA PHE A 284 -2.87 13.13 -0.33
C PHE A 284 -2.47 13.22 1.15
N PRO A 285 -3.45 13.15 2.07
CA PRO A 285 -3.18 13.06 3.49
C PRO A 285 -2.68 11.64 3.84
N VAL A 286 -1.67 11.57 4.71
CA VAL A 286 -1.16 10.33 5.29
C VAL A 286 -0.89 10.51 6.76
N CYS A 287 -1.05 9.45 7.54
CA CYS A 287 -0.61 9.38 8.91
C CYS A 287 0.70 8.60 8.99
N LEU A 288 1.62 9.00 9.87
CA LEU A 288 2.88 8.29 10.09
C LEU A 288 2.84 7.69 11.50
N PRO A 289 2.47 6.40 11.65
CA PRO A 289 2.11 5.83 12.94
C PRO A 289 3.20 5.95 14.01
N ARG A 290 4.48 5.83 13.64
CA ARG A 290 5.58 5.94 14.60
C ARG A 290 6.02 7.37 14.89
N LEU A 291 5.76 8.30 13.98
CA LEU A 291 6.02 9.73 14.19
C LEU A 291 4.90 10.39 15.00
N ASN A 292 3.65 10.26 14.56
CA ASN A 292 2.45 10.73 15.24
C ASN A 292 1.21 10.05 14.65
N SER A 293 0.66 9.07 15.36
CA SER A 293 -0.52 8.30 14.94
C SER A 293 -1.85 9.08 15.00
N SER A 294 -1.87 10.28 15.60
CA SER A 294 -3.11 11.02 15.87
C SER A 294 -3.47 12.08 14.82
N GLY A 295 -2.56 12.37 13.89
CA GLY A 295 -2.71 13.46 12.94
C GLY A 295 -2.22 13.12 11.54
N PHE A 296 -2.72 13.88 10.57
CA PHE A 296 -2.28 13.79 9.18
C PHE A 296 -1.10 14.72 8.91
N VAL A 297 -0.21 14.23 8.05
CA VAL A 297 0.70 15.02 7.24
C VAL A 297 0.26 14.87 5.78
N TYR A 298 0.80 15.70 4.90
CA TYR A 298 0.38 15.76 3.50
C TYR A 298 1.57 15.45 2.62
N ALA A 299 1.40 14.42 1.79
CA ALA A 299 2.42 13.92 0.88
C ALA A 299 2.11 14.38 -0.55
N TYR A 300 3.09 15.03 -1.16
CA TYR A 300 3.13 15.33 -2.58
C TYR A 300 4.01 14.32 -3.27
N THR A 301 3.55 13.80 -4.39
CA THR A 301 4.32 12.89 -5.23
C THR A 301 4.34 13.36 -6.68
N SER A 302 5.50 13.21 -7.32
CA SER A 302 5.69 13.58 -8.72
C SER A 302 6.66 12.63 -9.41
N CYS A 303 6.27 12.11 -10.57
CA CYS A 303 7.15 11.35 -11.44
C CYS A 303 8.17 12.26 -12.12
N LEU A 304 9.44 12.09 -11.79
CA LEU A 304 10.55 12.84 -12.35
C LEU A 304 11.04 12.24 -13.69
N ASP A 305 11.14 10.91 -13.77
CA ASP A 305 11.44 10.19 -15.01
C ASP A 305 10.58 8.92 -15.12
N SER A 306 9.66 8.92 -16.09
CA SER A 306 8.75 7.80 -16.33
C SER A 306 9.45 6.57 -16.92
N ARG A 307 10.63 6.72 -17.53
CA ARG A 307 11.40 5.59 -18.06
C ARG A 307 12.04 4.76 -16.95
N THR A 308 12.54 5.41 -15.90
CA THR A 308 13.15 4.72 -14.75
C THR A 308 12.17 4.52 -13.60
N GLY A 309 10.98 5.13 -13.65
CA GLY A 309 10.04 5.17 -12.53
C GLY A 309 10.52 6.03 -11.36
N LEU A 310 11.46 6.96 -11.60
CA LEU A 310 12.00 7.82 -10.55
C LEU A 310 10.93 8.81 -10.10
N CYS A 311 10.56 8.74 -8.83
CA CYS A 311 9.55 9.59 -8.22
C CYS A 311 10.14 10.41 -7.06
N LEU A 312 9.64 11.63 -6.90
CA LEU A 312 9.88 12.47 -5.75
C LEU A 312 8.68 12.38 -4.81
N VAL A 313 8.96 12.27 -3.51
CA VAL A 313 7.97 12.37 -2.43
C VAL A 313 8.39 13.49 -1.50
N LEU A 314 7.51 14.47 -1.28
CA LEU A 314 7.70 15.59 -0.35
C LEU A 314 6.58 15.57 0.70
N ILE A 315 6.92 15.73 1.98
CA ILE A 315 5.95 15.65 3.08
C ILE A 315 5.96 16.97 3.87
N SER A 316 4.77 17.51 4.15
CA SER A 316 4.59 18.68 5.02
C SER A 316 3.42 18.48 5.99
N GLN A 317 3.37 19.25 7.07
CA GLN A 317 2.18 19.38 7.92
C GLN A 317 1.13 20.34 7.33
N GLN A 318 1.48 21.15 6.33
CA GLN A 318 0.58 22.15 5.76
C GLN A 318 -0.25 21.57 4.60
N ASN A 319 -1.57 21.78 4.64
CA ASN A 319 -2.50 21.45 3.56
C ASN A 319 -3.08 22.71 2.93
N THR A 320 -2.22 23.51 2.33
CA THR A 320 -2.67 24.72 1.64
C THR A 320 -2.29 24.67 0.17
N THR A 321 -2.99 25.44 -0.64
CA THR A 321 -2.70 25.61 -2.07
C THR A 321 -1.30 26.19 -2.30
N GLU A 322 -0.84 27.07 -1.41
CA GLU A 322 0.51 27.63 -1.46
C GLU A 322 1.56 26.55 -1.21
N GLN A 323 1.30 25.63 -0.27
CA GLN A 323 2.18 24.51 0.01
C GLN A 323 2.28 23.56 -1.19
N PHE A 324 1.14 23.24 -1.81
CA PHE A 324 1.11 22.43 -3.02
C PHE A 324 1.92 23.08 -4.15
N ALA A 325 1.71 24.39 -4.40
CA ALA A 325 2.46 25.12 -5.41
C ALA A 325 3.97 25.18 -5.10
N LEU A 326 4.34 25.35 -3.83
CA LEU A 326 5.74 25.31 -3.38
C LEU A 326 6.38 23.95 -3.70
N PHE A 327 5.72 22.85 -3.36
CA PHE A 327 6.21 21.50 -3.63
C PHE A 327 6.32 21.19 -5.12
N ARG A 328 5.36 21.65 -5.91
CA ARG A 328 5.42 21.53 -7.37
C ARG A 328 6.61 22.28 -7.95
N ASN A 329 6.88 23.51 -7.49
CA ASN A 329 8.04 24.28 -7.92
C ASN A 329 9.36 23.60 -7.53
N LYS A 330 9.45 23.07 -6.32
CA LYS A 330 10.61 22.28 -5.87
C LYS A 330 10.83 21.03 -6.71
N ALA A 331 9.76 20.34 -7.10
CA ALA A 331 9.86 19.17 -7.98
C ALA A 331 10.47 19.52 -9.34
N ILE A 332 10.06 20.65 -9.93
CA ILE A 332 10.64 21.17 -11.19
C ILE A 332 12.12 21.56 -10.99
N GLU A 333 12.45 22.20 -9.89
CA GLU A 333 13.83 22.58 -9.55
C GLU A 333 14.73 21.34 -9.40
N ILE A 334 14.30 20.35 -8.61
CA ILE A 334 15.01 19.09 -8.39
C ILE A 334 15.19 18.36 -9.72
N ARG A 335 14.13 18.26 -10.52
CA ARG A 335 14.16 17.65 -11.86
C ARG A 335 15.23 18.29 -12.75
N THR A 336 15.31 19.61 -12.73
CA THR A 336 16.30 20.38 -13.50
C THR A 336 17.72 20.14 -12.98
N LYS A 337 17.93 20.17 -11.65
CA LYS A 337 19.23 19.90 -11.01
C LYS A 337 19.73 18.47 -11.26
N LEU A 338 18.82 17.50 -11.42
CA LEU A 338 19.13 16.13 -11.81
C LEU A 338 19.39 15.95 -13.31
N GLY A 339 19.29 17.02 -14.12
CA GLY A 339 19.52 16.96 -15.58
C GLY A 339 18.41 16.24 -16.35
N LEU A 340 17.23 16.09 -15.76
CA LEU A 340 16.10 15.42 -16.40
C LEU A 340 15.36 16.38 -17.32
N ARG A 341 14.78 15.86 -18.41
CA ARG A 341 13.97 16.65 -19.36
C ARG A 341 12.76 17.26 -18.66
N PRO A 342 12.31 18.47 -19.01
CA PRO A 342 11.12 19.08 -18.42
C PRO A 342 9.86 18.21 -18.63
N PRO A 343 8.83 18.38 -17.78
CA PRO A 343 7.60 17.60 -17.88
C PRO A 343 6.96 17.75 -19.27
N LYS A 344 6.58 16.63 -19.89
CA LYS A 344 5.78 16.65 -21.12
C LYS A 344 4.34 17.04 -20.76
N GLY A 345 4.01 18.33 -20.76
CA GLY A 345 2.64 18.75 -20.47
C GLY A 345 2.43 20.17 -19.96
N GLU A 346 3.26 21.16 -20.33
CA GLU A 346 2.89 22.58 -20.18
C GLU A 346 1.81 22.99 -21.20
N GLY A 347 0.67 22.29 -21.19
CA GLY A 347 -0.59 22.89 -21.56
C GLY A 347 -1.03 23.73 -20.37
N VAL A 348 -0.53 24.96 -20.29
CA VAL A 348 -1.05 26.01 -19.43
C VAL A 348 -2.57 25.92 -19.47
N ILE A 349 -3.23 25.62 -18.34
CA ILE A 349 -4.64 26.02 -18.18
C ILE A 349 -4.59 27.54 -18.20
N ARG A 350 -4.69 28.11 -19.39
CA ARG A 350 -5.01 29.52 -19.55
C ARG A 350 -6.44 29.59 -19.05
N ILE A 351 -6.62 30.06 -17.82
CA ILE A 351 -7.86 30.71 -17.44
C ILE A 351 -8.04 31.77 -18.54
N MET A 352 -8.96 31.51 -19.47
CA MET A 352 -9.32 32.52 -20.44
C MET A 352 -9.91 33.65 -19.61
N ASP A 353 -9.19 34.76 -19.53
CA ASP A 353 -9.76 36.01 -19.07
C ASP A 353 -11.05 36.22 -19.86
N ASN A 354 -12.15 36.22 -19.11
CA ASN A 354 -13.49 36.39 -19.61
C ASN A 354 -13.49 37.65 -20.51
N PRO A 355 -13.67 37.54 -21.84
CA PRO A 355 -13.61 38.72 -22.68
C PRO A 355 -14.85 39.55 -22.39
N SER A 356 -14.63 40.60 -21.60
CA SER A 356 -15.51 41.72 -21.39
C SER A 356 -16.23 42.07 -22.69
N TYR A 357 -17.56 41.99 -22.61
CA TYR A 357 -18.52 42.31 -23.67
C TYR A 357 -18.36 43.79 -24.09
N SER A 358 -17.44 44.09 -25.00
CA SER A 358 -17.39 45.38 -25.69
C SER A 358 -18.21 45.27 -26.97
N GLY A 359 -19.33 46.00 -27.00
CA GLY A 359 -20.36 45.90 -28.02
C GLY A 359 -19.87 46.15 -29.45
N ARG A 360 -20.30 45.29 -30.37
CA ARG A 360 -20.38 45.61 -31.80
C ARG A 360 -21.73 45.19 -32.36
N ARG A 361 -22.56 46.21 -32.57
CA ARG A 361 -23.84 46.18 -33.30
C ARG A 361 -23.63 45.44 -34.63
N LYS A 362 -24.39 44.37 -34.86
CA LYS A 362 -24.59 43.80 -36.20
C LYS A 362 -26.06 43.94 -36.60
N LYS A 363 -26.23 44.45 -37.82
CA LYS A 363 -27.47 44.83 -38.50
C LYS A 363 -28.35 43.61 -38.79
N LYS A 364 -29.67 43.77 -38.64
CA LYS A 364 -30.72 42.83 -39.07
C LYS A 364 -30.82 42.76 -40.60
N PRO A 365 -31.16 41.58 -41.15
CA PRO A 365 -32.05 41.45 -42.30
C PRO A 365 -33.34 40.67 -41.93
N PRO A 366 -34.36 40.63 -42.82
CA PRO A 366 -35.75 40.83 -42.41
C PRO A 366 -36.60 39.57 -42.24
N ARG A 367 -37.75 39.82 -41.61
CA ARG A 367 -38.87 38.92 -41.28
C ARG A 367 -39.38 38.07 -42.45
N ARG A 368 -39.78 36.84 -42.12
CA ARG A 368 -40.89 36.11 -42.74
C ARG A 368 -41.87 35.66 -41.66
N THR A 369 -43.16 35.74 -41.99
CA THR A 369 -44.35 35.63 -41.14
C THR A 369 -45.12 34.33 -41.41
N LEU A 370 -45.94 33.94 -40.42
CA LEU A 370 -47.06 32.97 -40.42
C LEU A 370 -46.62 31.49 -40.30
N ASP A 371 -47.28 30.60 -39.55
CA ASP A 371 -48.63 30.58 -38.99
C ASP A 371 -48.69 29.63 -37.75
N SER A 372 -49.88 29.61 -37.15
CA SER A 372 -50.38 29.18 -35.84
C SER A 372 -50.61 27.67 -35.58
N SER A 373 -51.07 27.40 -34.35
CA SER A 373 -51.50 26.15 -33.68
C SER A 373 -50.38 25.36 -33.01
N GLY A 374 -50.43 24.93 -31.74
CA GLY A 374 -51.45 24.92 -30.69
C GLY A 374 -51.05 23.79 -29.71
N GLY A 375 -51.26 23.94 -28.41
CA GLY A 375 -51.07 22.86 -27.44
C GLY A 375 -50.40 23.31 -26.14
N ASP A 376 -51.23 23.42 -25.11
CA ASP A 376 -50.91 23.68 -23.71
C ASP A 376 -50.12 22.51 -23.07
N ASP A 377 -49.22 22.82 -22.13
CA ASP A 377 -49.20 22.23 -20.77
C ASP A 377 -48.05 22.84 -19.93
N ASP A 378 -48.41 23.17 -18.70
CA ASP A 378 -47.71 23.93 -17.65
C ASP A 378 -46.38 23.26 -17.19
N ASN A 379 -45.27 23.99 -17.09
CA ASN A 379 -44.76 24.83 -15.98
C ASN A 379 -44.16 24.05 -14.78
N GLU A 380 -43.05 24.62 -14.26
CA GLU A 380 -42.15 24.18 -13.17
C GLU A 380 -41.08 23.13 -13.57
N GLY A 381 -39.78 23.33 -13.35
CA GLY A 381 -39.01 24.38 -12.71
C GLY A 381 -37.58 23.85 -12.57
N PHE A 382 -36.62 24.58 -13.12
CA PHE A 382 -35.20 24.23 -13.19
C PHE A 382 -34.51 24.57 -11.85
N ASP A 383 -33.78 23.65 -11.24
CA ASP A 383 -32.62 23.99 -10.39
C ASP A 383 -31.57 22.86 -10.42
N ASP A 384 -30.74 22.89 -11.46
CA ASP A 384 -29.44 22.23 -11.50
C ASP A 384 -28.41 23.15 -10.82
N SER A 385 -28.35 23.13 -9.49
CA SER A 385 -27.22 23.71 -8.75
C SER A 385 -27.06 23.13 -7.33
N ILE A 386 -26.65 21.86 -7.21
CA ILE A 386 -25.95 21.36 -6.00
C ILE A 386 -24.95 20.29 -6.45
N THR A 387 -23.66 20.62 -6.43
CA THR A 387 -22.60 19.62 -6.33
C THR A 387 -22.35 19.42 -4.84
N HIS A 388 -22.32 18.17 -4.40
CA HIS A 388 -22.28 17.79 -2.99
C HIS A 388 -20.86 17.93 -2.41
N PHE A 389 -20.37 19.16 -2.36
CA PHE A 389 -19.16 19.59 -1.68
C PHE A 389 -19.43 20.97 -1.08
N ASP A 390 -20.21 21.01 0.00
CA ASP A 390 -20.31 22.19 0.85
C ASP A 390 -19.86 21.85 2.28
N ASP A 391 -18.74 22.48 2.62
CA ASP A 391 -17.89 22.37 3.80
C ASP A 391 -18.53 23.02 5.05
N VAL A 392 -19.46 22.35 5.73
CA VAL A 392 -19.98 22.84 7.02
C VAL A 392 -19.91 21.81 8.16
N ALA A 393 -19.42 20.60 7.91
CA ALA A 393 -19.29 19.59 8.97
C ALA A 393 -17.95 19.61 9.74
N TRP A 394 -16.94 20.39 9.32
CA TRP A 394 -15.59 20.31 9.91
C TRP A 394 -15.19 21.50 10.83
N GLN A 395 -16.01 22.55 10.96
CA GLN A 395 -15.64 23.75 11.75
C GLN A 395 -16.22 23.83 13.16
N ARG A 396 -16.86 22.79 13.70
CA ARG A 396 -17.33 22.78 15.10
C ARG A 396 -16.56 21.78 15.94
N GLY A 397 -15.30 22.11 16.23
CA GLY A 397 -14.45 21.35 17.15
C GLY A 397 -13.54 22.18 18.05
N ASN A 398 -13.23 23.44 17.71
CA ASN A 398 -12.24 24.25 18.43
C ASN A 398 -12.79 25.62 18.87
N ALA A 399 -13.87 25.63 19.64
CA ALA A 399 -14.31 26.82 20.36
C ALA A 399 -15.05 26.47 21.65
N SER A 400 -14.30 25.96 22.65
CA SER A 400 -14.64 26.11 24.06
C SER A 400 -13.45 25.68 24.92
N ASP A 401 -12.61 26.65 25.28
CA ASP A 401 -12.18 26.82 26.67
C ASP A 401 -11.45 28.17 26.79
N SER A 402 -12.13 29.09 27.47
CA SER A 402 -11.64 30.32 28.06
C SER A 402 -11.81 30.21 29.56
#